data_AF-A0A2R8APT7-F1
#
_entry.id   AF-A0A2R8APT7-F1
#
_cell.length_a   1.000
_cell.length_b   1.000
_cell.length_c   1.000
_cell.angle_alpha   90.00
_cell.angle_beta   90.00
_cell.angle_gamma   90.00
#
_symmetry.space_group_name_H-M   'P 1'
#
loop_
_entity.id
_entity.type
_entity.pdbx_description
1 polymer ?
#
loop_
_entity_poly.entity_id
_entity_poly.type
_entity_poly.pdbx_seq_one_letter_code
_entity_poly.pdbx_strand_id
1 'polypeptide(L)'
;MTRTLAFFAALGVLTACSGGNPLKTAETATTTTTGSTTTNSPITTTRNLPSGTTNASANSAIVRYETQTEDSTGGYAMNIAYNNDQGQDEFNVDNLPFDGDNSYVRGNTAGAQNTIGQIGSFAVYEADNTTVDPVTGTTINTFTYRAIYGRSTSGASEFAIIRSGSYAGYGFGGFIYQRNEFDDAGNTVRLVMPTEGDAIYRGDYSGIRVYDGVSGLHYVDGDAEMLIDFKDFNDDQQGVALFISNRRLLDINGNDVTANYYSAIDAAGSAAAVRRTDGSGNLVLPTVTPVVTPGVADDNGELLQGLGSLLAFTDGTIATEGEGTYYAIMSGDNAEEIVGIAVTEGDNYWVDGTTYQETGGFIVYRQ
;
A
#
# COMPACT_ATOMS: atom_id res chain seq x y z
N MET A 1 71.97 -26.44 -7.04
CA MET A 1 71.54 -26.58 -5.63
C MET A 1 70.78 -25.30 -5.27
N THR A 2 69.50 -25.22 -4.93
CA THR A 2 68.37 -26.16 -4.81
C THR A 2 67.12 -25.25 -4.64
N ARG A 3 66.14 -25.35 -5.56
CA ARG A 3 64.65 -25.43 -5.37
C ARG A 3 64.09 -24.80 -4.07
N THR A 4 62.98 -24.04 -4.05
CA THR A 4 61.64 -24.38 -4.58
C THR A 4 60.70 -23.17 -4.47
N LEU A 5 59.77 -23.04 -5.43
CA LEU A 5 58.56 -22.20 -5.39
C LEU A 5 57.70 -22.43 -4.13
N ALA A 6 57.00 -21.40 -3.67
CA ALA A 6 55.69 -21.53 -3.05
C ALA A 6 54.84 -20.28 -3.35
N PHE A 7 53.94 -20.44 -4.32
CA PHE A 7 52.83 -19.56 -4.66
C PHE A 7 51.71 -19.84 -3.65
N PHE A 8 51.25 -18.86 -2.88
CA PHE A 8 50.01 -18.98 -2.11
C PHE A 8 48.93 -18.14 -2.80
N ALA A 9 48.11 -18.82 -3.60
CA ALA A 9 46.83 -18.35 -4.04
C ALA A 9 45.83 -18.53 -2.88
N ALA A 10 45.33 -17.43 -2.32
CA ALA A 10 44.17 -17.45 -1.43
C ALA A 10 42.93 -17.16 -2.27
N LEU A 11 42.26 -18.24 -2.68
CA LEU A 11 40.98 -18.23 -3.37
C LEU A 11 39.87 -18.56 -2.37
N GLY A 12 38.82 -17.74 -2.38
CA GLY A 12 37.46 -18.15 -2.03
C GLY A 12 37.04 -17.99 -0.57
N VAL A 13 36.30 -16.91 -0.26
CA VAL A 13 34.85 -16.98 -0.01
C VAL A 13 34.24 -15.64 -0.46
N LEU A 14 33.76 -15.58 -1.70
CA LEU A 14 32.70 -14.62 -2.06
C LEU A 14 31.41 -15.27 -1.55
N THR A 15 30.96 -14.86 -0.37
CA THR A 15 29.56 -15.06 0.01
C THR A 15 28.74 -14.23 -0.97
N ALA A 16 28.13 -14.92 -1.94
CA ALA A 16 27.07 -14.34 -2.73
C ALA A 16 25.89 -14.07 -1.78
N CYS A 17 25.83 -12.86 -1.22
CA CYS A 17 24.55 -12.26 -0.85
C CYS A 17 23.84 -11.98 -2.17
N SER A 18 23.19 -13.01 -2.70
CA SER A 18 22.12 -12.85 -3.67
C SER A 18 20.91 -12.35 -2.87
N GLY A 19 20.92 -11.05 -2.54
CA GLY A 19 19.70 -10.33 -2.22
C GLY A 19 18.89 -10.30 -3.51
N GLY A 20 18.00 -11.28 -3.66
CA GLY A 20 17.00 -11.22 -4.72
C GLY A 20 16.16 -9.97 -4.49
N ASN A 21 15.88 -9.23 -5.56
CA ASN A 21 14.95 -8.11 -5.53
C ASN A 21 13.61 -8.61 -4.92
N PRO A 22 13.16 -8.04 -3.79
CA PRO A 22 12.01 -8.55 -3.03
C PRO A 22 10.68 -8.36 -3.75
N LEU A 23 10.65 -7.65 -4.87
CA LEU A 23 9.43 -7.37 -5.64
C LEU A 23 9.36 -8.10 -7.00
N LYS A 24 10.26 -9.07 -7.28
CA LYS A 24 10.18 -9.84 -8.53
C LYS A 24 9.15 -10.97 -8.46
N THR A 25 8.25 -11.00 -9.44
CA THR A 25 7.31 -12.10 -9.68
C THR A 25 8.07 -13.43 -9.90
N ALA A 26 7.75 -14.45 -9.11
CA ALA A 26 8.35 -15.78 -9.26
C ALA A 26 7.87 -16.47 -10.57
N GLU A 27 8.79 -17.07 -11.33
CA GLU A 27 8.48 -17.93 -12.47
C GLU A 27 7.81 -19.24 -12.02
N THR A 28 6.67 -19.56 -12.62
CA THR A 28 5.89 -20.78 -12.37
C THR A 28 6.67 -22.05 -12.73
N ALA A 29 7.09 -22.82 -11.73
CA ALA A 29 7.62 -24.17 -11.92
C ALA A 29 6.46 -25.18 -12.04
N THR A 30 6.22 -25.69 -13.24
CA THR A 30 5.28 -26.81 -13.48
C THR A 30 5.85 -28.09 -12.87
N THR A 31 5.21 -28.65 -11.84
CA THR A 31 5.54 -29.98 -11.32
C THR A 31 4.36 -30.94 -11.47
N THR A 32 4.61 -32.05 -12.17
CA THR A 32 3.69 -33.19 -12.30
C THR A 32 3.73 -34.01 -11.00
N THR A 33 2.60 -34.16 -10.30
CA THR A 33 2.49 -35.02 -9.11
C THR A 33 1.62 -36.25 -9.36
N THR A 34 2.22 -37.42 -9.11
CA THR A 34 1.53 -38.71 -9.01
C THR A 34 1.28 -39.02 -7.52
N GLY A 35 0.00 -39.10 -7.16
CA GLY A 35 -0.68 -39.66 -5.98
C GLY A 35 0.06 -39.91 -4.64
N SER A 36 -0.46 -39.30 -3.57
CA SER A 36 -0.75 -39.96 -2.29
C SER A 36 -1.73 -39.11 -1.46
N THR A 37 -2.70 -39.77 -0.81
CA THR A 37 -3.90 -39.21 -0.20
C THR A 37 -3.70 -38.72 1.25
N THR A 38 -3.81 -37.41 1.45
CA THR A 38 -4.36 -36.77 2.67
C THR A 38 -5.19 -35.57 2.21
N THR A 39 -6.49 -35.57 2.49
CA THR A 39 -7.45 -34.57 2.03
C THR A 39 -7.28 -33.24 2.76
N ASN A 40 -6.32 -32.42 2.34
CA ASN A 40 -6.43 -30.97 2.44
C ASN A 40 -7.06 -30.51 1.11
N SER A 41 -8.38 -30.59 1.02
CA SER A 41 -9.08 -29.85 -0.02
C SER A 41 -8.86 -28.36 0.27
N PRO A 42 -8.35 -27.55 -0.68
CA PRO A 42 -8.33 -26.10 -0.50
C PRO A 42 -9.77 -25.65 -0.27
N ILE A 43 -10.02 -24.90 0.81
CA ILE A 43 -11.30 -24.19 0.94
C ILE A 43 -11.33 -23.18 -0.20
N THR A 44 -12.32 -23.32 -1.09
CA THR A 44 -12.58 -22.35 -2.16
C THR A 44 -13.19 -21.11 -1.51
N THR A 45 -12.38 -20.10 -1.23
CA THR A 45 -12.89 -18.82 -0.75
C THR A 45 -13.56 -18.08 -1.90
N THR A 46 -14.76 -17.55 -1.68
CA THR A 46 -15.51 -16.71 -2.65
C THR A 46 -15.05 -15.24 -2.64
N ARG A 47 -14.01 -14.91 -1.87
CA ARG A 47 -13.44 -13.56 -1.77
C ARG A 47 -12.70 -13.21 -3.05
N ASN A 48 -13.05 -12.07 -3.64
CA ASN A 48 -12.36 -11.53 -4.82
C ASN A 48 -11.13 -10.73 -4.38
N LEU A 49 -10.08 -11.44 -3.98
CA LEU A 49 -8.79 -10.81 -3.63
C LEU A 49 -8.15 -10.15 -4.87
N PRO A 50 -7.31 -9.12 -4.68
CA PRO A 50 -6.53 -8.55 -5.77
C PRO A 50 -5.64 -9.62 -6.44
N SER A 51 -5.25 -9.34 -7.68
CA SER A 51 -4.39 -10.22 -8.46
C SER A 51 -3.06 -10.48 -7.75
N GLY A 52 -2.41 -11.63 -8.00
CA GLY A 52 -1.20 -12.01 -7.26
C GLY A 52 -0.96 -13.50 -7.15
N THR A 53 -0.36 -13.92 -6.03
CA THR A 53 -0.05 -15.32 -5.71
C THR A 53 -1.29 -16.22 -5.83
N THR A 54 -1.24 -17.22 -6.72
CA THR A 54 -2.39 -18.09 -7.01
C THR A 54 -2.58 -19.21 -5.99
N ASN A 55 -1.50 -19.71 -5.40
CA ASN A 55 -1.51 -20.76 -4.38
C ASN A 55 -0.93 -20.22 -3.07
N ALA A 56 -1.61 -19.24 -2.48
CA ALA A 56 -1.20 -18.65 -1.23
C ALA A 56 -1.16 -19.69 -0.09
N SER A 57 -0.22 -19.52 0.82
CA SER A 57 0.04 -20.39 1.97
C SER A 57 0.55 -19.55 3.11
N ALA A 58 0.17 -19.88 4.35
CA ALA A 58 0.72 -19.27 5.57
C ALA A 58 2.26 -19.36 5.66
N ASN A 59 2.88 -20.35 5.01
CA ASN A 59 4.32 -20.61 5.10
C ASN A 59 5.11 -20.14 3.87
N SER A 60 4.53 -19.26 3.05
CA SER A 60 5.22 -18.70 1.88
C SER A 60 4.99 -17.20 1.78
N ALA A 61 5.81 -16.56 0.95
CA ALA A 61 5.56 -15.23 0.46
C ALA A 61 4.17 -15.15 -0.21
N ILE A 62 3.52 -14.01 -0.05
CA ILE A 62 2.26 -13.68 -0.71
C ILE A 62 2.44 -12.27 -1.27
N VAL A 63 2.18 -12.12 -2.57
CA VAL A 63 2.22 -10.83 -3.25
C VAL A 63 0.85 -10.58 -3.85
N ARG A 64 0.34 -9.36 -3.65
CA ARG A 64 -0.92 -8.89 -4.21
C ARG A 64 -0.71 -7.53 -4.85
N TYR A 65 -1.34 -7.33 -6.00
CA TYR A 65 -1.31 -6.07 -6.74
C TYR A 65 -2.71 -5.70 -7.21
N GLU A 66 -2.93 -4.40 -7.42
CA GLU A 66 -4.20 -3.89 -7.92
C GLU A 66 -4.58 -4.57 -9.24
N THR A 67 -5.78 -5.15 -9.28
CA THR A 67 -6.28 -5.80 -10.49
C THR A 67 -6.63 -4.72 -11.52
N GLN A 68 -6.20 -4.93 -12.77
CA GLN A 68 -6.59 -4.07 -13.88
C GLN A 68 -8.12 -4.05 -14.03
N THR A 69 -8.69 -2.85 -14.06
CA THR A 69 -10.12 -2.65 -14.24
C THR A 69 -10.47 -2.61 -15.73
N GLU A 70 -11.70 -3.04 -16.08
CA GLU A 70 -12.17 -3.03 -17.47
C GLU A 70 -12.23 -1.62 -18.08
N ASP A 71 -12.41 -0.60 -17.24
CA ASP A 71 -12.43 0.81 -17.64
C ASP A 71 -11.05 1.45 -17.81
N SER A 72 -9.98 0.69 -17.56
CA SER A 72 -8.59 1.11 -17.71
C SER A 72 -8.17 2.29 -16.83
N THR A 73 -8.75 2.43 -15.63
CA THR A 73 -8.46 3.53 -14.68
C THR A 73 -7.61 3.14 -13.45
N GLY A 74 -7.17 1.88 -13.35
CA GLY A 74 -6.34 1.38 -12.25
C GLY A 74 -5.64 0.06 -12.56
N GLY A 75 -4.65 -0.32 -11.75
CA GLY A 75 -3.95 -1.61 -11.84
C GLY A 75 -2.86 -1.73 -12.92
N TYR A 76 -2.33 -0.61 -13.41
CA TYR A 76 -1.32 -0.59 -14.49
C TYR A 76 0.12 -0.62 -14.00
N ALA A 77 0.40 -0.20 -12.76
CA ALA A 77 1.76 -0.26 -12.22
C ALA A 77 2.19 -1.72 -12.05
N MET A 78 3.21 -2.13 -12.80
CA MET A 78 3.73 -3.50 -12.78
C MET A 78 5.24 -3.48 -12.56
N ASN A 79 5.81 -4.63 -12.21
CA ASN A 79 7.26 -4.80 -12.02
C ASN A 79 7.89 -3.74 -11.10
N ILE A 80 7.13 -3.29 -10.08
CA ILE A 80 7.59 -2.33 -9.09
C ILE A 80 8.82 -2.94 -8.40
N ALA A 81 9.92 -2.20 -8.31
CA ALA A 81 11.18 -2.69 -7.75
C ALA A 81 11.82 -1.60 -6.88
N TYR A 82 12.07 -1.88 -5.60
CA TYR A 82 12.86 -1.01 -4.75
C TYR A 82 14.34 -1.35 -4.91
N ASN A 83 15.16 -0.37 -5.26
CA ASN A 83 16.60 -0.51 -5.47
C ASN A 83 17.34 0.25 -4.35
N ASN A 84 17.99 -0.50 -3.46
CA ASN A 84 18.79 0.09 -2.38
C ASN A 84 20.08 -0.66 -2.07
N ASP A 85 20.46 -1.66 -2.88
CA ASP A 85 21.65 -2.50 -2.64
C ASP A 85 22.96 -1.70 -2.59
N GLN A 86 22.99 -0.52 -3.19
CA GLN A 86 24.14 0.40 -3.22
C GLN A 86 23.80 1.76 -2.60
N GLY A 87 22.69 1.86 -1.86
CA GLY A 87 22.24 3.10 -1.24
C GLY A 87 21.55 4.07 -2.19
N GLN A 88 21.02 3.59 -3.32
CA GLN A 88 20.35 4.44 -4.32
C GLN A 88 19.06 5.05 -3.77
N ASP A 89 18.29 4.28 -3.00
CA ASP A 89 16.98 4.67 -2.48
C ASP A 89 16.04 5.14 -3.60
N GLU A 90 15.79 4.24 -4.56
CA GLU A 90 15.00 4.51 -5.76
C GLU A 90 14.01 3.38 -6.05
N PHE A 91 12.89 3.71 -6.68
CA PHE A 91 11.97 2.74 -7.26
C PHE A 91 12.10 2.70 -8.78
N ASN A 92 11.97 1.51 -9.36
CA ASN A 92 11.62 1.36 -10.76
C ASN A 92 10.18 0.87 -10.87
N VAL A 93 9.40 1.47 -11.75
CA VAL A 93 8.01 1.08 -12.02
C VAL A 93 7.82 0.92 -13.51
N ASP A 94 7.19 -0.16 -13.95
CA ASP A 94 6.94 -0.43 -15.36
C ASP A 94 5.44 -0.30 -15.68
N ASN A 95 5.16 -0.23 -16.99
CA ASN A 95 3.81 -0.22 -17.56
C ASN A 95 2.96 1.00 -17.16
N LEU A 96 3.62 2.09 -16.74
CA LEU A 96 3.00 3.40 -16.58
C LEU A 96 3.41 4.30 -17.74
N PRO A 97 2.44 4.91 -18.46
CA PRO A 97 2.77 5.83 -19.53
C PRO A 97 3.17 7.20 -18.98
N PHE A 98 4.10 7.87 -19.65
CA PHE A 98 4.50 9.26 -19.37
C PHE A 98 4.93 9.49 -17.91
N ASP A 99 5.68 8.57 -17.31
CA ASP A 99 6.28 8.70 -15.97
C ASP A 99 7.80 8.93 -16.01
N GLY A 100 8.31 9.47 -17.12
CA GLY A 100 9.73 9.78 -17.27
C GLY A 100 10.53 8.56 -17.71
N ASP A 101 11.63 8.29 -17.00
CA ASP A 101 12.56 7.20 -17.28
C ASP A 101 12.26 5.95 -16.42
N ASN A 102 11.01 5.80 -15.97
CA ASN A 102 10.53 4.72 -15.09
C ASN A 102 11.21 4.66 -13.71
N SER A 103 12.03 5.68 -13.37
CA SER A 103 12.73 5.78 -12.08
C SER A 103 12.07 6.82 -11.18
N TYR A 104 11.98 6.48 -9.90
CA TYR A 104 11.30 7.26 -8.89
C TYR A 104 12.28 7.52 -7.74
N VAL A 105 12.60 8.79 -7.51
CA VAL A 105 13.55 9.24 -6.49
C VAL A 105 12.81 9.69 -5.24
N ARG A 106 13.43 9.56 -4.06
CA ARG A 106 12.83 10.06 -2.82
C ARG A 106 12.71 11.57 -2.88
N GLY A 107 11.54 12.11 -2.54
CA GLY A 107 11.38 13.55 -2.40
C GLY A 107 12.22 14.13 -1.24
N ASN A 108 12.34 15.46 -1.15
CA ASN A 108 13.17 16.15 -0.16
C ASN A 108 14.66 15.73 -0.17
N THR A 109 15.16 15.19 -1.29
CA THR A 109 16.57 14.87 -1.50
C THR A 109 17.19 15.79 -2.55
N ALA A 110 18.51 15.74 -2.71
CA ALA A 110 19.20 16.53 -3.73
C ALA A 110 18.78 16.05 -5.13
N GLY A 111 18.13 16.92 -5.90
CA GLY A 111 17.60 16.58 -7.24
C GLY A 111 16.12 16.22 -7.25
N ALA A 112 15.49 16.08 -6.08
CA ALA A 112 14.04 15.92 -5.98
C ALA A 112 13.29 17.17 -6.50
N GLN A 113 12.13 16.92 -7.09
CA GLN A 113 11.20 17.94 -7.59
C GLN A 113 10.19 18.37 -6.52
N ASN A 114 10.00 17.56 -5.47
CA ASN A 114 9.13 17.82 -4.32
C ASN A 114 9.90 17.93 -3.00
N THR A 115 9.32 18.66 -2.06
CA THR A 115 9.83 18.86 -0.69
C THR A 115 9.36 17.79 0.30
N ILE A 116 8.58 16.80 -0.13
CA ILE A 116 8.10 15.71 0.73
C ILE A 116 8.85 14.43 0.41
N GLY A 117 9.66 13.95 1.37
CA GLY A 117 10.34 12.64 1.28
C GLY A 117 9.71 11.55 2.15
N GLN A 118 8.74 11.91 3.00
CA GLN A 118 8.12 11.03 3.99
C GLN A 118 6.78 11.63 4.48
N ILE A 119 5.80 10.77 4.73
CA ILE A 119 4.52 11.06 5.40
C ILE A 119 4.29 9.96 6.43
N GLY A 120 4.00 10.32 7.68
CA GLY A 120 4.05 9.37 8.80
C GLY A 120 5.37 8.60 8.81
N SER A 121 5.29 7.27 8.92
CA SER A 121 6.43 6.35 8.81
C SER A 121 6.77 5.93 7.38
N PHE A 122 6.06 6.42 6.36
CA PHE A 122 6.18 5.92 4.98
C PHE A 122 6.89 6.89 4.05
N ALA A 123 7.75 6.35 3.21
CA ALA A 123 8.58 7.07 2.28
C ALA A 123 7.77 7.59 1.08
N VAL A 124 8.09 8.79 0.60
CA VAL A 124 7.47 9.38 -0.60
C VAL A 124 8.48 9.53 -1.72
N TYR A 125 8.12 9.01 -2.89
CA TYR A 125 8.92 9.08 -4.11
C TYR A 125 8.15 9.76 -5.23
N GLU A 126 8.88 10.22 -6.23
CA GLU A 126 8.33 10.86 -7.41
C GLU A 126 9.08 10.44 -8.66
N ALA A 127 8.34 10.33 -9.76
CA ALA A 127 8.93 10.18 -11.08
C ALA A 127 9.32 11.55 -11.64
N ASP A 128 10.25 11.56 -12.58
CA ASP A 128 10.62 12.78 -13.28
C ASP A 128 9.43 13.34 -14.09
N ASN A 129 9.15 14.63 -13.90
CA ASN A 129 8.15 15.37 -14.69
C ASN A 129 8.64 15.83 -16.09
N THR A 130 9.85 15.44 -16.47
CA THR A 130 10.38 15.62 -17.82
C THR A 130 11.28 14.45 -18.21
N THR A 131 11.33 14.11 -19.50
CA THR A 131 12.33 13.21 -20.10
C THR A 131 12.97 13.87 -21.32
N VAL A 132 14.06 13.30 -21.85
CA VAL A 132 14.76 13.80 -23.04
C VAL A 132 14.65 12.78 -24.17
N ASP A 133 14.12 13.22 -25.32
CA ASP A 133 14.14 12.40 -26.53
C ASP A 133 15.60 12.11 -26.93
N PRO A 134 16.04 10.84 -26.94
CA PRO A 134 17.43 10.48 -27.19
C PRO A 134 17.88 10.77 -28.64
N VAL A 135 16.96 10.97 -29.57
CA VAL A 135 17.27 11.25 -30.98
C VAL A 135 17.42 12.75 -31.22
N THR A 136 16.51 13.56 -30.68
CA THR A 136 16.47 15.01 -30.95
C THR A 136 17.10 15.86 -29.85
N GLY A 137 17.27 15.31 -28.65
CA GLY A 137 17.67 16.06 -27.45
C GLY A 137 16.58 16.99 -26.91
N THR A 138 15.35 16.89 -27.43
CA THR A 138 14.23 17.72 -26.98
C THR A 138 13.74 17.24 -25.62
N THR A 139 13.66 18.15 -24.65
CA THR A 139 12.99 17.89 -23.38
C THR A 139 11.47 17.83 -23.58
N ILE A 140 10.86 16.76 -23.09
CA ILE A 140 9.43 16.49 -23.14
C ILE A 140 8.90 16.51 -21.72
N ASN A 141 7.81 17.25 -21.49
CA ASN A 141 7.10 17.19 -20.21
C ASN A 141 6.35 15.86 -20.09
N THR A 142 6.49 15.22 -18.95
CA THR A 142 5.77 14.00 -18.55
C THR A 142 4.76 14.33 -17.46
N PHE A 143 4.05 13.32 -16.96
CA PHE A 143 3.02 13.50 -15.97
C PHE A 143 3.54 13.37 -14.54
N THR A 144 2.79 13.96 -13.62
CA THR A 144 3.17 13.96 -12.20
C THR A 144 2.71 12.67 -11.54
N TYR A 145 3.65 11.74 -11.35
CA TYR A 145 3.44 10.53 -10.56
C TYR A 145 4.02 10.70 -9.16
N ARG A 146 3.35 10.09 -8.18
CA ARG A 146 3.81 9.97 -6.81
C ARG A 146 3.70 8.54 -6.35
N ALA A 147 4.67 8.12 -5.55
CA ALA A 147 4.65 6.83 -4.89
C ALA A 147 4.79 6.99 -3.37
N ILE A 148 4.07 6.14 -2.62
CA ILE A 148 4.27 5.92 -1.19
C ILE A 148 4.78 4.50 -1.02
N TYR A 149 5.82 4.32 -0.21
CA TYR A 149 6.38 3.02 0.13
C TYR A 149 6.49 2.86 1.64
N GLY A 150 5.99 1.74 2.14
CA GLY A 150 6.13 1.32 3.53
C GLY A 150 6.73 -0.06 3.61
N ARG A 151 7.70 -0.23 4.52
CA ARG A 151 8.28 -1.52 4.87
C ARG A 151 8.21 -1.70 6.38
N SER A 152 7.89 -2.91 6.82
CA SER A 152 7.75 -3.20 8.24
C SER A 152 9.10 -3.13 8.95
N THR A 153 9.08 -2.93 10.27
CA THR A 153 10.30 -2.85 11.09
C THR A 153 11.11 -4.15 11.08
N SER A 154 10.45 -5.29 10.82
CA SER A 154 11.10 -6.58 10.63
C SER A 154 11.58 -6.80 9.19
N GLY A 155 11.06 -6.02 8.23
CA GLY A 155 11.23 -6.26 6.80
C GLY A 155 10.42 -7.43 6.26
N ALA A 156 9.55 -8.05 7.07
CA ALA A 156 8.75 -9.21 6.69
C ALA A 156 7.51 -8.86 5.86
N SER A 157 7.11 -7.59 5.82
CA SER A 157 6.00 -7.11 5.00
C SER A 157 6.24 -5.70 4.48
N GLU A 158 5.63 -5.39 3.33
CA GLU A 158 5.77 -4.09 2.68
C GLU A 158 4.64 -3.79 1.71
N PHE A 159 4.49 -2.53 1.35
CA PHE A 159 3.56 -2.07 0.33
C PHE A 159 4.15 -0.91 -0.47
N ALA A 160 3.69 -0.75 -1.71
CA ALA A 160 3.90 0.47 -2.48
C ALA A 160 2.59 0.88 -3.18
N ILE A 161 2.37 2.18 -3.29
CA ILE A 161 1.22 2.79 -3.97
C ILE A 161 1.77 3.80 -4.96
N ILE A 162 1.35 3.74 -6.22
CA ILE A 162 1.76 4.66 -7.27
C ILE A 162 0.49 5.23 -7.92
N ARG A 163 0.37 6.56 -7.95
CA ARG A 163 -0.79 7.25 -8.52
C ARG A 163 -0.36 8.50 -9.29
N SER A 164 -1.17 8.88 -10.28
CA SER A 164 -1.08 10.16 -10.99
C SER A 164 -2.46 10.77 -11.14
N GLY A 165 -2.59 12.03 -10.71
CA GLY A 165 -3.79 12.84 -10.94
C GLY A 165 -3.79 13.58 -12.27
N SER A 166 -3.00 13.13 -13.26
CA SER A 166 -2.82 13.84 -14.54
C SER A 166 -3.76 13.37 -15.66
N TYR A 167 -4.54 12.32 -15.41
CA TYR A 167 -5.41 11.67 -16.39
C TYR A 167 -6.89 11.94 -16.11
N ALA A 168 -7.75 11.60 -17.08
CA ALA A 168 -9.19 11.49 -16.84
C ALA A 168 -9.49 10.21 -16.06
N GLY A 169 -10.61 10.17 -15.33
CA GLY A 169 -10.85 9.10 -14.36
C GLY A 169 -9.85 9.15 -13.21
N TYR A 170 -9.76 8.07 -12.45
CA TYR A 170 -8.70 7.90 -11.44
C TYR A 170 -7.31 7.60 -12.03
N GLY A 171 -7.22 7.55 -13.38
CA GLY A 171 -5.98 7.67 -14.13
C GLY A 171 -5.18 6.38 -14.28
N PHE A 172 -3.85 6.51 -14.24
CA PHE A 172 -2.92 5.38 -14.28
C PHE A 172 -2.16 5.29 -12.96
N GLY A 173 -1.99 4.06 -12.49
CA GLY A 173 -1.33 3.77 -11.22
C GLY A 173 -1.50 2.31 -10.83
N GLY A 174 -1.16 2.01 -9.59
CA GLY A 174 -1.28 0.68 -9.03
C GLY A 174 -0.85 0.67 -7.58
N PHE A 175 -1.17 -0.41 -6.88
CA PHE A 175 -0.56 -0.71 -5.59
C PHE A 175 -0.07 -2.15 -5.58
N ILE A 176 0.88 -2.41 -4.69
CA ILE A 176 1.36 -3.73 -4.31
C ILE A 176 1.43 -3.79 -2.78
N TYR A 177 1.09 -4.93 -2.21
CA TYR A 177 1.34 -5.24 -0.80
C TYR A 177 1.70 -6.72 -0.67
N GLN A 178 2.61 -7.02 0.25
CA GLN A 178 3.17 -8.36 0.33
C GLN A 178 3.66 -8.74 1.72
N ARG A 179 3.61 -10.06 1.95
CA ARG A 179 4.43 -10.75 2.94
C ARG A 179 5.63 -11.33 2.22
N ASN A 180 6.83 -10.96 2.69
CA ASN A 180 8.09 -11.30 2.06
C ASN A 180 8.44 -12.78 2.27
N GLU A 181 9.41 -13.28 1.51
CA GLU A 181 9.98 -14.61 1.75
C GLU A 181 10.96 -14.60 2.93
N PHE A 182 11.71 -13.51 3.06
CA PHE A 182 12.71 -13.31 4.12
C PHE A 182 12.52 -11.96 4.81
N ASP A 183 12.81 -11.93 6.11
CA ASP A 183 12.90 -10.71 6.91
C ASP A 183 14.29 -10.05 6.77
N ASP A 184 14.50 -8.89 7.40
CA ASP A 184 15.79 -8.19 7.36
C ASP A 184 16.94 -8.94 8.05
N ALA A 185 16.62 -9.90 8.91
CA ALA A 185 17.59 -10.80 9.53
C ALA A 185 17.89 -12.04 8.67
N GLY A 186 17.23 -12.19 7.51
CA GLY A 186 17.38 -13.33 6.61
C GLY A 186 16.63 -14.59 7.04
N ASN A 187 15.71 -14.49 8.02
CA ASN A 187 14.86 -15.61 8.41
C ASN A 187 13.70 -15.76 7.42
N THR A 188 13.27 -16.99 7.18
CA THR A 188 12.06 -17.24 6.40
C THR A 188 10.84 -16.69 7.14
N VAL A 189 10.06 -15.89 6.44
CA VAL A 189 8.82 -15.32 6.94
C VAL A 189 7.67 -16.30 6.76
N ARG A 190 6.82 -16.39 7.78
CA ARG A 190 5.60 -17.20 7.78
C ARG A 190 4.56 -16.55 8.67
N LEU A 191 3.35 -17.09 8.63
CA LEU A 191 2.28 -16.80 9.58
C LEU A 191 2.03 -18.04 10.44
N VAL A 192 2.06 -17.85 11.75
CA VAL A 192 1.45 -18.76 12.71
C VAL A 192 0.32 -18.00 13.38
N MET A 193 -0.91 -18.39 13.04
CA MET A 193 -2.11 -17.74 13.53
C MET A 193 -2.41 -18.18 14.98
N PRO A 194 -2.63 -17.24 15.91
CA PRO A 194 -3.14 -17.56 17.23
C PRO A 194 -4.51 -18.24 17.14
N THR A 195 -4.78 -19.19 18.05
CA THR A 195 -6.09 -19.89 18.12
C THR A 195 -6.97 -19.35 19.25
N GLU A 196 -6.46 -18.40 20.04
CA GLU A 196 -7.14 -17.85 21.21
C GLU A 196 -6.85 -16.36 21.38
N GLY A 197 -7.77 -15.67 22.06
CA GLY A 197 -7.60 -14.29 22.50
C GLY A 197 -7.98 -13.24 21.44
N ASP A 198 -7.93 -11.99 21.89
CA ASP A 198 -8.15 -10.82 21.05
C ASP A 198 -6.85 -10.02 20.96
N ALA A 199 -6.68 -9.29 19.87
CA ALA A 199 -5.51 -8.46 19.67
C ALA A 199 -5.89 -7.10 19.10
N ILE A 200 -5.12 -6.09 19.54
CA ILE A 200 -5.15 -4.75 19.01
C ILE A 200 -3.83 -4.53 18.27
N TYR A 201 -3.94 -3.98 17.08
CA TYR A 201 -2.82 -3.59 16.24
C TYR A 201 -2.88 -2.08 16.01
N ARG A 202 -1.71 -1.43 16.02
CA ARG A 202 -1.60 0.01 15.76
C ARG A 202 -0.43 0.30 14.84
N GLY A 203 -0.57 1.34 14.04
CA GLY A 203 0.49 1.85 13.17
C GLY A 203 -0.01 3.02 12.35
N ASP A 204 0.83 3.46 11.42
CA ASP A 204 0.54 4.62 10.59
C ASP A 204 -0.27 4.22 9.35
N TYR A 205 -1.02 5.19 8.84
CA TYR A 205 -1.69 5.15 7.56
C TYR A 205 -1.19 6.31 6.69
N SER A 206 -0.84 6.05 5.44
CA SER A 206 -0.66 7.14 4.48
C SER A 206 -1.15 6.77 3.10
N GLY A 207 -1.71 7.74 2.39
CA GLY A 207 -2.33 7.51 1.09
C GLY A 207 -2.16 8.64 0.09
N ILE A 208 -2.56 8.35 -1.14
CA ILE A 208 -2.67 9.31 -2.23
C ILE A 208 -4.14 9.37 -2.64
N ARG A 209 -4.68 10.59 -2.69
CA ARG A 209 -6.01 10.91 -3.18
C ARG A 209 -5.90 11.54 -4.57
N VAL A 210 -6.50 10.91 -5.57
CA VAL A 210 -6.67 11.42 -6.94
C VAL A 210 -8.15 11.68 -7.23
N TYR A 211 -8.47 12.30 -8.35
CA TYR A 211 -9.81 12.78 -8.66
C TYR A 211 -10.26 12.36 -10.05
N ASP A 212 -11.55 12.07 -10.21
CA ASP A 212 -12.19 11.98 -11.51
C ASP A 212 -12.86 13.32 -11.86
N GLY A 213 -12.72 13.75 -13.11
CA GLY A 213 -13.27 15.02 -13.62
C GLY A 213 -12.38 16.25 -13.41
N VAL A 214 -11.34 16.16 -12.57
CA VAL A 214 -10.31 17.21 -12.40
C VAL A 214 -8.93 16.62 -12.16
N SER A 215 -7.89 17.36 -12.54
CA SER A 215 -6.51 16.96 -12.27
C SER A 215 -6.04 17.38 -10.88
N GLY A 216 -5.01 16.69 -10.39
CA GLY A 216 -4.36 16.97 -9.12
C GLY A 216 -4.34 15.76 -8.19
N LEU A 217 -3.56 15.87 -7.12
CA LEU A 217 -3.49 14.86 -6.09
C LEU A 217 -3.26 15.51 -4.73
N HIS A 218 -3.68 14.80 -3.70
CA HIS A 218 -3.37 15.12 -2.31
C HIS A 218 -2.77 13.88 -1.65
N TYR A 219 -1.97 14.08 -0.62
CA TYR A 219 -1.59 13.01 0.28
C TYR A 219 -2.53 12.96 1.47
N VAL A 220 -2.57 11.81 2.11
CA VAL A 220 -3.30 11.58 3.35
C VAL A 220 -2.32 11.03 4.37
N ASP A 221 -2.34 11.61 5.57
CA ASP A 221 -1.58 11.18 6.75
C ASP A 221 -2.57 10.80 7.85
N GLY A 222 -2.38 9.71 8.58
CA GLY A 222 -3.29 9.31 9.65
C GLY A 222 -2.84 8.05 10.40
N ASP A 223 -3.74 7.53 11.23
CA ASP A 223 -3.49 6.36 12.08
C ASP A 223 -4.37 5.18 11.65
N ALA A 224 -3.81 3.97 11.66
CA ALA A 224 -4.52 2.72 11.49
C ALA A 224 -4.58 1.92 12.80
N GLU A 225 -5.77 1.46 13.16
CA GLU A 225 -6.01 0.53 14.27
C GLU A 225 -6.80 -0.68 13.76
N MET A 226 -6.30 -1.88 14.01
CA MET A 226 -7.02 -3.11 13.67
C MET A 226 -7.28 -3.93 14.93
N LEU A 227 -8.52 -4.40 15.06
CA LEU A 227 -8.94 -5.33 16.10
C LEU A 227 -9.17 -6.70 15.47
N ILE A 228 -8.68 -7.75 16.14
CA ILE A 228 -8.85 -9.13 15.72
C ILE A 228 -9.32 -9.98 16.90
N ASP A 229 -10.42 -10.71 16.72
CA ASP A 229 -10.85 -11.78 17.62
C ASP A 229 -10.42 -13.13 17.05
N PHE A 230 -9.30 -13.68 17.52
CA PHE A 230 -8.78 -14.95 17.02
C PHE A 230 -9.62 -16.16 17.44
N LYS A 231 -10.49 -16.02 18.44
CA LYS A 231 -11.32 -17.13 18.93
C LYS A 231 -12.38 -17.54 17.92
N ASP A 232 -12.78 -16.61 17.05
CA ASP A 232 -13.79 -16.79 16.01
C ASP A 232 -13.15 -16.93 14.62
N PHE A 233 -11.85 -17.25 14.53
CA PHE A 233 -11.20 -17.51 13.25
C PHE A 233 -11.58 -18.86 12.61
N ASN A 234 -12.31 -19.69 13.36
CA ASN A 234 -12.98 -20.88 12.87
C ASN A 234 -14.35 -20.55 12.22
N ASP A 235 -14.83 -21.47 11.37
CA ASP A 235 -16.21 -21.48 10.87
C ASP A 235 -16.69 -20.22 10.14
N ASP A 236 -15.80 -19.54 9.40
CA ASP A 236 -16.07 -18.35 8.58
C ASP A 236 -16.57 -17.12 9.37
N GLN A 237 -16.30 -17.04 10.68
CA GLN A 237 -16.77 -15.96 11.56
C GLN A 237 -15.69 -14.95 11.93
N GLN A 238 -14.63 -14.83 11.12
CA GLN A 238 -13.41 -14.11 11.49
C GLN A 238 -13.71 -12.64 11.85
N GLY A 239 -13.57 -12.32 13.14
CA GLY A 239 -13.82 -10.99 13.67
C GLY A 239 -12.66 -10.06 13.41
N VAL A 240 -12.76 -9.26 12.35
CA VAL A 240 -11.76 -8.21 12.02
C VAL A 240 -12.45 -6.87 11.88
N ALA A 241 -11.81 -5.82 12.41
CA ALA A 241 -12.29 -4.45 12.34
C ALA A 241 -11.09 -3.49 12.15
N LEU A 242 -11.03 -2.81 11.00
CA LEU A 242 -10.05 -1.75 10.72
C LEU A 242 -10.67 -0.36 10.90
N PHE A 243 -10.00 0.49 11.66
CA PHE A 243 -10.31 1.90 11.81
C PHE A 243 -9.16 2.74 11.27
N ILE A 244 -9.47 3.75 10.45
CA ILE A 244 -8.50 4.74 10.00
C ILE A 244 -8.93 6.10 10.52
N SER A 245 -8.10 6.72 11.35
CA SER A 245 -8.45 7.91 12.12
C SER A 245 -7.38 8.98 12.03
N ASN A 246 -7.65 10.15 12.60
CA ASN A 246 -6.77 11.31 12.59
C ASN A 246 -6.25 11.70 11.20
N ARG A 247 -7.02 11.39 10.15
CA ARG A 247 -6.64 11.63 8.77
C ARG A 247 -6.52 13.14 8.49
N ARG A 248 -5.40 13.57 7.93
CA ARG A 248 -5.14 14.92 7.45
C ARG A 248 -4.87 14.89 5.96
N LEU A 249 -5.40 15.87 5.25
CA LEU A 249 -5.24 16.02 3.81
C LEU A 249 -4.13 17.02 3.53
N LEU A 250 -3.09 16.59 2.82
CA LEU A 250 -1.93 17.42 2.49
C LEU A 250 -1.92 17.68 0.98
N ASP A 251 -1.61 18.91 0.58
CA ASP A 251 -1.36 19.21 -0.84
C ASP A 251 -0.08 18.51 -1.33
N ILE A 252 0.17 18.59 -2.64
CA ILE A 252 1.35 17.95 -3.25
C ILE A 252 2.69 18.43 -2.69
N ASN A 253 2.74 19.59 -2.04
CA ASN A 253 3.93 20.17 -1.42
C ASN A 253 4.02 19.87 0.09
N GLY A 254 2.99 19.24 0.67
CA GLY A 254 2.96 18.79 2.06
C GLY A 254 2.29 19.78 3.00
N ASN A 255 1.63 20.80 2.47
CA ASN A 255 0.87 21.73 3.31
C ASN A 255 -0.46 21.09 3.70
N ASP A 256 -0.83 21.18 4.97
CA ASP A 256 -2.13 20.70 5.43
C ASP A 256 -3.27 21.60 4.89
N VAL A 257 -4.15 20.99 4.10
CA VAL A 257 -5.33 21.60 3.49
C VAL A 257 -6.65 21.03 4.04
N THR A 258 -6.62 20.32 5.17
CA THR A 258 -7.81 19.75 5.82
C THR A 258 -8.86 20.83 6.14
N ALA A 259 -8.42 22.00 6.60
CA ALA A 259 -9.30 23.14 6.84
C ALA A 259 -9.94 23.68 5.54
N ASN A 260 -9.18 23.68 4.43
CA ASN A 260 -9.67 24.08 3.11
C ASN A 260 -10.70 23.09 2.58
N TYR A 261 -10.51 21.80 2.83
CA TYR A 261 -11.49 20.76 2.47
C TYR A 261 -12.81 20.94 3.22
N TYR A 262 -12.76 21.15 4.54
CA TYR A 262 -13.96 21.49 5.32
C TYR A 262 -14.65 22.76 4.85
N SER A 263 -13.88 23.79 4.47
CA SER A 263 -14.45 25.02 3.92
C SER A 263 -15.18 24.78 2.59
N ALA A 264 -14.70 23.84 1.78
CA ALA A 264 -15.35 23.45 0.54
C ALA A 264 -16.65 22.67 0.79
N ILE A 265 -16.64 21.74 1.75
CA ILE A 265 -17.85 21.06 2.24
C ILE A 265 -18.91 22.07 2.69
N ASP A 266 -18.52 23.02 3.56
CA ASP A 266 -19.42 24.03 4.11
C ASP A 266 -20.01 24.93 3.00
N ALA A 267 -19.25 25.17 1.93
CA ALA A 267 -19.70 25.96 0.77
C ALA A 267 -20.62 25.19 -0.18
N ALA A 268 -20.47 23.86 -0.27
CA ALA A 268 -21.32 23.00 -1.09
C ALA A 268 -22.67 22.68 -0.41
N GLY A 269 -22.70 22.64 0.93
CA GLY A 269 -23.88 22.28 1.71
C GLY A 269 -24.73 23.47 2.20
N SER A 270 -25.90 23.16 2.77
CA SER A 270 -26.75 24.13 3.48
C SER A 270 -26.43 24.26 4.98
N ALA A 271 -25.59 23.38 5.51
CA ALA A 271 -25.16 23.33 6.90
C ALA A 271 -23.66 23.06 6.98
N ALA A 272 -23.03 23.50 8.06
CA ALA A 272 -21.60 23.26 8.26
C ALA A 272 -21.34 21.81 8.67
N ALA A 273 -20.23 21.25 8.23
CA ALA A 273 -19.76 19.95 8.69
C ALA A 273 -19.30 20.01 10.15
N VAL A 274 -19.59 18.94 10.90
CA VAL A 274 -19.08 18.74 12.25
C VAL A 274 -17.59 18.44 12.14
N ARG A 275 -16.78 19.37 12.66
CA ARG A 275 -15.32 19.26 12.64
C ARG A 275 -14.83 18.38 13.78
N ARG A 276 -13.82 17.56 13.49
CA ARG A 276 -13.11 16.72 14.47
C ARG A 276 -11.69 17.23 14.60
N THR A 277 -11.08 16.97 15.75
CA THR A 277 -9.67 17.25 15.98
C THR A 277 -8.95 16.04 16.54
N ASP A 278 -7.66 15.93 16.25
CA ASP A 278 -6.75 15.00 16.92
C ASP A 278 -6.49 15.43 18.40
N GLY A 279 -5.65 14.66 19.10
CA GLY A 279 -5.24 14.97 20.48
C GLY A 279 -4.41 16.26 20.62
N SER A 280 -3.90 16.82 19.52
CA SER A 280 -3.15 18.07 19.47
C SER A 280 -4.03 19.28 19.09
N GLY A 281 -5.31 19.05 18.76
CA GLY A 281 -6.25 20.08 18.33
C GLY A 281 -6.19 20.41 16.83
N ASN A 282 -5.47 19.65 16.01
CA ASN A 282 -5.47 19.83 14.56
C ASN A 282 -6.76 19.27 13.98
N LEU A 283 -7.31 19.90 12.94
CA LEU A 283 -8.47 19.37 12.23
C LEU A 283 -8.13 18.05 11.54
N VAL A 284 -9.06 17.10 11.59
CA VAL A 284 -8.93 15.78 10.95
C VAL A 284 -10.22 15.41 10.24
N LEU A 285 -10.09 14.64 9.15
CA LEU A 285 -11.22 14.07 8.40
C LEU A 285 -12.00 13.06 9.25
N PRO A 286 -13.24 12.71 8.85
CA PRO A 286 -13.99 11.64 9.48
C PRO A 286 -13.22 10.32 9.52
N THR A 287 -13.41 9.59 10.63
CA THR A 287 -12.87 8.25 10.83
C THR A 287 -13.48 7.30 9.80
N VAL A 288 -12.63 6.53 9.12
CA VAL A 288 -13.06 5.38 8.33
C VAL A 288 -13.28 4.21 9.29
N THR A 289 -14.42 3.57 9.14
CA THR A 289 -14.90 2.49 10.02
C THR A 289 -15.16 1.22 9.21
N PRO A 290 -15.07 0.04 9.82
CA PRO A 290 -15.28 -1.21 9.12
C PRO A 290 -16.75 -1.49 8.91
N VAL A 291 -17.08 -2.07 7.76
CA VAL A 291 -18.36 -2.73 7.51
C VAL A 291 -18.21 -4.18 7.93
N VAL A 292 -18.57 -4.49 9.18
CA VAL A 292 -18.33 -5.80 9.77
C VAL A 292 -19.25 -6.86 9.15
N THR A 293 -18.63 -7.83 8.47
CA THR A 293 -19.28 -9.01 7.90
C THR A 293 -18.45 -10.27 8.20
N PRO A 294 -19.07 -11.47 8.22
CA PRO A 294 -18.34 -12.74 8.29
C PRO A 294 -17.49 -13.00 7.02
N GLY A 295 -16.60 -14.00 7.09
CA GLY A 295 -15.84 -14.51 5.95
C GLY A 295 -14.83 -13.52 5.38
N VAL A 296 -14.21 -12.72 6.25
CA VAL A 296 -13.27 -11.64 5.85
C VAL A 296 -11.81 -12.05 5.90
N ALA A 297 -11.48 -13.22 6.43
CA ALA A 297 -10.10 -13.73 6.55
C ALA A 297 -9.97 -15.17 6.03
N ASP A 298 -8.73 -15.62 5.80
CA ASP A 298 -8.40 -17.04 5.59
C ASP A 298 -7.21 -17.51 6.43
N ASP A 299 -6.96 -18.82 6.39
CA ASP A 299 -5.85 -19.48 7.07
C ASP A 299 -4.46 -19.02 6.59
N ASN A 300 -4.37 -18.37 5.42
CA ASN A 300 -3.12 -17.81 4.90
C ASN A 300 -2.81 -16.43 5.50
N GLY A 301 -3.77 -15.85 6.23
CA GLY A 301 -3.72 -14.52 6.82
C GLY A 301 -4.12 -13.41 5.88
N GLU A 302 -4.77 -13.71 4.77
CA GLU A 302 -5.29 -12.68 3.86
C GLU A 302 -6.62 -12.16 4.36
N LEU A 303 -6.79 -10.85 4.38
CA LEU A 303 -7.96 -10.13 4.88
C LEU A 303 -8.60 -9.30 3.78
N LEU A 304 -9.94 -9.25 3.74
CA LEU A 304 -10.72 -8.40 2.86
C LEU A 304 -12.03 -8.01 3.54
N GLN A 305 -12.28 -6.70 3.72
CA GLN A 305 -13.55 -6.22 4.29
C GLN A 305 -13.87 -4.80 3.80
N GLY A 306 -15.17 -4.48 3.77
CA GLY A 306 -15.67 -3.16 3.40
C GLY A 306 -15.34 -2.08 4.42
N LEU A 307 -15.24 -0.83 3.95
CA LEU A 307 -14.98 0.37 4.73
C LEU A 307 -16.04 1.42 4.43
N GLY A 308 -16.33 2.28 5.41
CA GLY A 308 -17.16 3.46 5.23
C GLY A 308 -16.81 4.57 6.21
N SER A 309 -16.95 5.81 5.77
CA SER A 309 -16.85 7.02 6.59
C SER A 309 -18.10 7.86 6.42
N LEU A 310 -18.51 8.52 7.51
CA LEU A 310 -19.71 9.34 7.56
C LEU A 310 -19.36 10.78 7.91
N LEU A 311 -19.98 11.71 7.19
CA LEU A 311 -19.93 13.14 7.46
C LEU A 311 -21.22 13.56 8.17
N ALA A 312 -21.07 14.11 9.38
CA ALA A 312 -22.18 14.70 10.12
C ALA A 312 -22.20 16.22 9.94
N PHE A 313 -23.39 16.82 9.90
CA PHE A 313 -23.59 18.26 9.77
C PHE A 313 -24.28 18.87 11.00
N THR A 314 -24.15 20.19 11.17
CA THR A 314 -24.67 20.92 12.34
C THR A 314 -26.19 20.93 12.46
N ASP A 315 -26.92 20.64 11.38
CA ASP A 315 -28.38 20.52 11.38
C ASP A 315 -28.87 19.10 11.74
N GLY A 316 -27.93 18.18 12.03
CA GLY A 316 -28.20 16.79 12.38
C GLY A 316 -28.28 15.85 11.17
N THR A 317 -28.08 16.34 9.95
CA THR A 317 -27.98 15.47 8.77
C THR A 317 -26.67 14.68 8.76
N ILE A 318 -26.71 13.49 8.13
CA ILE A 318 -25.56 12.60 7.97
C ILE A 318 -25.50 12.19 6.49
N ALA A 319 -24.31 12.29 5.91
CA ALA A 319 -24.01 11.82 4.56
C ALA A 319 -22.84 10.83 4.60
N THR A 320 -22.73 9.99 3.56
CA THR A 320 -21.53 9.19 3.31
C THR A 320 -20.40 10.13 2.86
N GLU A 321 -19.24 10.09 3.51
CA GLU A 321 -18.03 10.82 3.07
C GLU A 321 -17.20 10.00 2.09
N GLY A 322 -17.16 8.69 2.31
CA GLY A 322 -16.54 7.75 1.41
C GLY A 322 -16.84 6.30 1.79
N GLU A 323 -16.77 5.42 0.80
CA GLU A 323 -16.97 3.99 0.92
C GLU A 323 -15.87 3.25 0.18
N GLY A 324 -15.57 2.02 0.58
CA GLY A 324 -14.46 1.31 0.00
C GLY A 324 -14.23 -0.08 0.55
N THR A 325 -13.01 -0.57 0.38
CA THR A 325 -12.57 -1.89 0.85
C THR A 325 -11.10 -1.79 1.24
N TYR A 326 -10.69 -2.57 2.24
CA TYR A 326 -9.28 -2.85 2.47
C TYR A 326 -8.94 -4.29 2.17
N TYR A 327 -7.66 -4.48 1.85
CA TYR A 327 -7.02 -5.77 1.66
C TYR A 327 -5.76 -5.80 2.52
N ALA A 328 -5.50 -6.92 3.20
CA ALA A 328 -4.33 -7.02 4.08
C ALA A 328 -3.77 -8.45 4.18
N ILE A 329 -2.52 -8.58 4.62
CA ILE A 329 -1.84 -9.85 4.88
C ILE A 329 -1.19 -9.80 6.26
N MET A 330 -1.45 -10.81 7.09
CA MET A 330 -0.78 -11.00 8.37
C MET A 330 0.57 -11.71 8.21
N SER A 331 1.52 -11.41 9.10
CA SER A 331 2.84 -12.04 9.16
C SER A 331 3.31 -12.27 10.60
N GLY A 332 4.21 -13.23 10.79
CA GLY A 332 4.88 -13.51 12.07
C GLY A 332 4.34 -14.73 12.81
N ASP A 333 5.13 -15.19 13.80
CA ASP A 333 4.89 -16.41 14.57
C ASP A 333 3.74 -16.30 15.59
N ASN A 334 3.09 -15.13 15.66
CA ASN A 334 1.86 -14.89 16.43
C ASN A 334 0.99 -13.80 15.75
N ALA A 335 1.01 -13.73 14.42
CA ALA A 335 0.45 -12.61 13.65
C ALA A 335 0.92 -11.27 14.23
N GLU A 336 2.22 -11.02 14.21
CA GLU A 336 2.85 -9.89 14.93
C GLU A 336 2.69 -8.56 14.19
N GLU A 337 2.58 -8.62 12.86
CA GLU A 337 2.40 -7.47 12.00
C GLU A 337 1.42 -7.77 10.86
N ILE A 338 0.79 -6.70 10.36
CA ILE A 338 -0.19 -6.75 9.27
C ILE A 338 0.09 -5.61 8.32
N VAL A 339 0.26 -5.91 7.04
CA VAL A 339 0.35 -4.92 5.96
C VAL A 339 -0.96 -4.89 5.18
N GLY A 340 -1.37 -3.72 4.70
CA GLY A 340 -2.53 -3.65 3.81
C GLY A 340 -2.66 -2.35 3.04
N ILE A 341 -3.65 -2.37 2.15
CA ILE A 341 -4.09 -1.25 1.33
C ILE A 341 -5.59 -1.04 1.57
N ALA A 342 -6.01 0.20 1.75
CA ALA A 342 -7.40 0.63 1.73
C ALA A 342 -7.65 1.51 0.52
N VAL A 343 -8.72 1.23 -0.22
CA VAL A 343 -9.20 2.06 -1.34
C VAL A 343 -10.59 2.54 -1.01
N THR A 344 -10.78 3.86 -0.96
CA THR A 344 -12.08 4.50 -0.70
C THR A 344 -12.38 5.57 -1.73
N GLU A 345 -13.65 5.69 -2.12
CA GLU A 345 -14.13 6.72 -3.03
C GLU A 345 -15.21 7.57 -2.37
N GLY A 346 -15.31 8.83 -2.79
CA GLY A 346 -16.32 9.77 -2.29
C GLY A 346 -16.38 11.07 -3.07
N ASP A 347 -17.23 12.00 -2.62
CA ASP A 347 -17.44 13.27 -3.31
C ASP A 347 -16.25 14.23 -3.13
N ASN A 348 -15.87 14.91 -4.22
CA ASN A 348 -14.89 15.98 -4.17
C ASN A 348 -15.60 17.34 -4.01
N TYR A 349 -15.66 17.82 -2.77
CA TYR A 349 -16.35 19.08 -2.44
C TYR A 349 -15.66 20.35 -2.98
N TRP A 350 -14.43 20.28 -3.51
CA TRP A 350 -13.80 21.45 -4.15
C TRP A 350 -14.39 21.77 -5.51
N VAL A 351 -14.89 20.75 -6.23
CA VAL A 351 -15.41 20.91 -7.59
C VAL A 351 -16.66 20.06 -7.72
N ASP A 352 -17.81 20.73 -7.88
CA ASP A 352 -19.11 20.07 -8.01
C ASP A 352 -19.14 19.05 -9.17
N GLY A 353 -19.78 17.91 -8.93
CA GLY A 353 -19.89 16.82 -9.90
C GLY A 353 -18.61 16.00 -10.12
N THR A 354 -17.62 16.11 -9.25
CA THR A 354 -16.38 15.30 -9.31
C THR A 354 -16.23 14.42 -8.08
N THR A 355 -15.48 13.33 -8.21
CA THR A 355 -15.22 12.38 -7.12
C THR A 355 -13.74 12.27 -6.83
N TYR A 356 -13.40 11.73 -5.67
CA TYR A 356 -12.04 11.34 -5.32
C TYR A 356 -11.94 9.82 -5.14
N GLN A 357 -10.74 9.30 -5.38
CA GLN A 357 -10.31 7.98 -4.90
C GLN A 357 -9.07 8.16 -4.03
N GLU A 358 -9.14 7.68 -2.80
CA GLU A 358 -8.03 7.60 -1.86
C GLU A 358 -7.52 6.16 -1.84
N THR A 359 -6.25 5.97 -2.19
CA THR A 359 -5.53 4.70 -2.02
C THR A 359 -4.48 4.91 -0.95
N GLY A 360 -4.62 4.25 0.19
CA GLY A 360 -3.66 4.36 1.28
C GLY A 360 -3.22 3.01 1.82
N GLY A 361 -1.98 2.99 2.31
CA GLY A 361 -1.35 1.81 2.85
C GLY A 361 -1.14 1.95 4.35
N PHE A 362 -1.09 0.82 5.03
CA PHE A 362 -0.82 0.74 6.45
C PHE A 362 0.06 -0.46 6.77
N ILE A 363 0.83 -0.32 7.84
CA ILE A 363 1.51 -1.43 8.51
C ILE A 363 1.22 -1.26 9.99
N VAL A 364 0.53 -2.24 10.57
CA VAL A 364 0.12 -2.22 11.98
C VAL A 364 0.76 -3.37 12.74
N TYR A 365 1.15 -3.09 13.98
CA TYR A 365 1.86 -4.03 14.84
C TYR A 365 1.03 -4.37 16.07
N ARG A 366 1.09 -5.62 16.51
CA ARG A 366 0.43 -6.10 17.72
C ARG A 366 0.94 -5.33 18.94
N GLN A 367 0.03 -4.94 19.84
CA GLN A 367 0.32 -4.14 21.04
C GLN A 367 0.53 -4.98 22.31
#